data_AF-A0A358N1P8-F1
#
_entry.id   AF-A0A358N1P8-F1
#
_cell.length_a   1.000
_cell.length_b   1.000
_cell.length_c   1.000
_cell.angle_alpha   90.00
_cell.angle_beta   90.00
_cell.angle_gamma   90.00
#
_symmetry.space_group_name_H-M   'P 1'
#
loop_
_entity.id
_entity.type
_entity.pdbx_description
1 polymer ?
#
loop_
_entity_poly.entity_id
_entity_poly.type
_entity_poly.pdbx_seq_one_letter_code
_entity_poly.pdbx_strand_id
1 'polypeptide(L)'
;MQMIGLSPRKIDFSTLCVTVEKRLCELGHLVPHQFPMTQREVIRSGETVGVYFCVHGPRSVKLTAICDFSKNTVIFYGSDGIRSESLHVMVKEPTAVSA
;
A
#
# COMPACT_ATOMS: atom_id res chain seq x y z
N MET A 1 25.33 -28.30 -1.74
CA MET A 1 24.12 -27.94 -2.51
C MET A 1 23.82 -26.47 -2.22
N GLN A 2 24.01 -25.59 -3.19
CA GLN A 2 24.00 -24.13 -3.00
C GLN A 2 22.58 -23.61 -3.26
N MET A 3 21.85 -23.21 -2.20
CA MET A 3 20.53 -22.60 -2.33
C MET A 3 20.72 -21.09 -2.50
N ILE A 4 20.44 -20.62 -3.71
CA ILE A 4 20.37 -19.23 -4.15
C ILE A 4 19.63 -18.32 -3.13
N GLY A 5 20.38 -17.49 -2.41
CA GLY A 5 19.84 -16.43 -1.58
C GLY A 5 19.35 -15.27 -2.44
N LEU A 6 18.11 -15.31 -2.91
CA LEU A 6 17.43 -14.12 -3.40
C LEU A 6 17.12 -13.23 -2.19
N SER A 7 17.99 -12.26 -1.92
CA SER A 7 17.70 -11.20 -0.94
C SER A 7 16.38 -10.54 -1.35
N PRO A 8 15.41 -10.42 -0.44
CA PRO A 8 14.11 -9.91 -0.82
C PRO A 8 14.25 -8.42 -1.17
N ARG A 9 13.89 -8.08 -2.41
CA ARG A 9 14.12 -6.75 -2.99
C ARG A 9 13.24 -5.71 -2.28
N LYS A 10 13.86 -4.66 -1.75
CA LYS A 10 13.12 -3.48 -1.29
C LYS A 10 12.58 -2.74 -2.52
N ILE A 11 11.31 -2.34 -2.49
CA ILE A 11 10.71 -1.49 -3.51
C ILE A 11 10.73 -0.03 -3.06
N ASP A 12 10.83 0.89 -4.00
CA ASP A 12 10.66 2.31 -3.73
C ASP A 12 9.17 2.66 -3.53
N PHE A 13 8.93 3.86 -2.98
CA PHE A 13 7.59 4.32 -2.65
C PHE A 13 6.70 4.53 -3.89
N SER A 14 7.25 4.97 -5.03
CA SER A 14 6.45 5.15 -6.26
C SER A 14 5.94 3.80 -6.77
N THR A 15 6.79 2.79 -6.79
CA THR A 15 6.42 1.41 -7.12
C THR A 15 5.37 0.85 -6.15
N LEU A 16 5.46 1.18 -4.86
CA LEU A 16 4.44 0.83 -3.87
C LEU A 16 3.08 1.46 -4.24
N CYS A 17 3.03 2.76 -4.53
CA CYS A 17 1.80 3.46 -4.88
C CYS A 17 1.12 2.81 -6.10
N VAL A 18 1.87 2.53 -7.17
CA VAL A 18 1.34 1.88 -8.39
C VAL A 18 0.82 0.48 -8.09
N THR A 19 1.54 -0.28 -7.26
CA THR A 19 1.15 -1.64 -6.86
C THR A 19 -0.15 -1.62 -6.05
N VAL A 20 -0.27 -0.69 -5.10
CA VAL A 20 -1.45 -0.55 -4.24
C VAL A 20 -2.66 -0.09 -5.04
N GLU A 21 -2.51 0.93 -5.90
CA GLU A 21 -3.59 1.42 -6.76
C GLU A 21 -4.12 0.29 -7.63
N LYS A 22 -3.23 -0.41 -8.35
CA LYS A 22 -3.60 -1.52 -9.22
C LYS A 22 -4.39 -2.58 -8.46
N ARG A 23 -3.92 -2.97 -7.26
CA ARG A 23 -4.56 -4.02 -6.48
C ARG A 23 -5.93 -3.61 -5.92
N LEU A 24 -6.05 -2.35 -5.47
CA LEU A 24 -7.35 -1.81 -5.04
C LEU A 24 -8.33 -1.72 -6.21
N CYS A 25 -7.86 -1.30 -7.40
CA CYS A 25 -8.69 -1.30 -8.60
C CYS A 25 -9.14 -2.71 -9.00
N GLU A 26 -8.25 -3.70 -8.95
CA GLU A 26 -8.61 -5.11 -9.18
C GLU A 26 -9.68 -5.60 -8.20
N LEU A 27 -9.51 -5.33 -6.89
CA LEU A 27 -10.45 -5.72 -5.84
C LEU A 27 -11.84 -5.09 -6.04
N GLY A 28 -11.87 -3.85 -6.55
CA GLY A 28 -13.09 -3.09 -6.79
C GLY A 28 -13.70 -3.23 -8.17
N HIS A 29 -13.09 -4.02 -9.05
CA HIS A 29 -13.41 -4.02 -10.49
C HIS A 29 -13.41 -2.61 -11.11
N LEU A 30 -12.46 -1.77 -10.69
CA LEU A 30 -12.24 -0.42 -11.21
C LEU A 30 -11.15 -0.43 -12.29
N VAL A 31 -11.20 0.57 -13.17
CA VAL A 31 -10.13 0.82 -14.13
C VAL A 31 -9.01 1.62 -13.45
N PRO A 32 -7.74 1.15 -13.48
CA PRO A 32 -6.61 1.92 -12.95
C PRO A 32 -6.50 3.31 -13.57
N HIS A 33 -5.98 4.28 -12.82
CA HIS A 33 -5.77 5.68 -13.23
C HIS A 33 -7.04 6.49 -13.58
N GLN A 34 -8.24 5.91 -13.46
CA GLN A 34 -9.50 6.61 -13.68
C GLN A 34 -10.12 7.21 -12.42
N PHE A 35 -9.65 6.79 -11.25
CA PHE A 35 -10.15 7.23 -9.95
C PHE A 35 -8.99 7.76 -9.12
N PRO A 36 -9.18 8.86 -8.38
CA PRO A 36 -8.10 9.43 -7.58
C PRO A 36 -7.76 8.49 -6.43
N MET A 37 -6.47 8.34 -6.16
CA MET A 37 -5.95 7.69 -4.96
C MET A 37 -5.34 8.74 -4.04
N THR A 38 -5.81 8.79 -2.79
CA THR A 38 -5.19 9.60 -1.73
C THR A 38 -4.34 8.72 -0.83
N GLN A 39 -3.28 9.30 -0.28
CA GLN A 39 -2.40 8.64 0.68
C GLN A 39 -2.20 9.51 1.92
N ARG A 40 -2.02 8.88 3.08
CA ARG A 40 -1.76 9.55 4.36
C ARG A 40 -0.81 8.72 5.21
N GLU A 41 0.16 9.37 5.83
CA GLU A 41 1.04 8.72 6.80
C GLU A 41 0.26 8.23 8.01
N VAL A 42 0.64 7.04 8.48
CA VAL A 42 0.17 6.49 9.75
C VAL A 42 1.26 6.76 10.77
N ILE A 43 0.96 7.68 11.70
CA ILE A 43 1.89 8.09 12.75
C ILE A 43 1.53 7.37 14.04
N ARG A 44 2.51 6.74 14.69
CA ARG A 44 2.38 6.13 16.01
C ARG A 44 3.55 6.59 16.87
N SER A 45 3.27 7.14 18.04
CA SER A 45 4.30 7.65 18.96
C SER A 45 5.26 8.67 18.31
N GLY A 46 4.78 9.46 17.34
CA GLY A 46 5.59 10.45 16.62
C GLY A 46 6.37 9.90 15.42
N GLU A 47 6.33 8.59 15.18
CA GLU A 47 7.05 7.95 14.07
C GLU A 47 6.08 7.50 12.96
N THR A 48 6.52 7.63 11.71
CA THR A 48 5.79 7.09 10.55
C THR A 48 5.95 5.58 10.51
N VAL A 49 4.88 4.88 10.89
CA VAL A 49 4.85 3.41 10.94
C VAL A 49 4.19 2.77 9.73
N GLY A 50 3.68 3.59 8.81
CA GLY A 50 2.99 3.10 7.63
C GLY A 50 2.32 4.17 6.81
N VAL A 51 1.59 3.73 5.79
CA VAL A 51 0.81 4.59 4.90
C VAL A 51 -0.57 3.99 4.67
N TYR A 52 -1.58 4.82 4.84
CA TYR A 52 -2.95 4.54 4.47
C TYR A 52 -3.21 5.03 3.05
N PHE A 53 -3.79 4.17 2.22
CA PHE A 53 -4.21 4.45 0.85
C PHE A 53 -5.72 4.34 0.72
N CYS A 54 -6.32 5.19 -0.11
CA CYS A 54 -7.74 5.14 -0.44
C CYS A 54 -7.96 5.49 -1.91
N VAL A 55 -8.51 4.55 -2.68
CA VAL A 55 -9.05 4.80 -4.03
C VAL A 55 -10.52 5.21 -3.87
N HIS A 56 -10.87 6.37 -4.45
CA HIS A 56 -12.24 6.91 -4.40
C HIS A 56 -13.00 6.55 -5.66
N GLY A 57 -13.73 5.45 -5.60
CA GLY A 57 -14.53 4.93 -6.71
C GLY A 57 -15.83 5.70 -6.95
N PRO A 58 -16.64 5.24 -7.93
CA PRO A 58 -17.91 5.88 -8.25
C PRO A 58 -18.92 5.70 -7.10
N ARG A 59 -19.91 6.61 -7.01
CA ARG A 59 -20.99 6.54 -6.01
C ARG A 59 -20.49 6.45 -4.56
N SER A 60 -19.41 7.16 -4.25
CA SER A 60 -18.79 7.22 -2.91
C SER A 60 -18.18 5.90 -2.42
N VAL A 61 -17.93 4.94 -3.32
CA VAL A 61 -17.17 3.71 -2.98
C VAL A 61 -15.76 4.08 -2.53
N LYS A 62 -15.28 3.44 -1.46
CA LYS A 62 -13.91 3.57 -0.99
C LYS A 62 -13.27 2.19 -0.88
N LEU A 63 -12.10 2.03 -1.48
CA LEU A 63 -11.27 0.84 -1.32
C LEU A 63 -9.96 1.28 -0.69
N THR A 64 -9.54 0.57 0.34
CA THR A 64 -8.49 1.08 1.21
C THR A 64 -7.41 0.04 1.43
N ALA A 65 -6.18 0.51 1.63
CA ALA A 65 -5.07 -0.34 2.00
C ALA A 65 -4.24 0.32 3.11
N ILE A 66 -3.63 -0.51 3.95
CA ILE A 66 -2.68 -0.07 4.97
C ILE A 66 -1.36 -0.77 4.71
N CYS A 67 -0.33 -0.01 4.39
CA CYS A 67 1.04 -0.48 4.40
C CYS A 67 1.61 -0.32 5.80
N ASP A 68 1.96 -1.43 6.45
CA ASP A 68 2.62 -1.50 7.75
C ASP A 68 4.12 -1.74 7.51
N PHE A 69 4.95 -0.74 7.84
CA PHE A 69 6.39 -0.80 7.62
C PHE A 69 7.07 -1.76 8.60
N SER A 70 6.57 -1.89 9.83
CA SER A 70 7.11 -2.81 10.83
C SER A 70 6.90 -4.27 10.41
N LYS A 71 5.75 -4.57 9.81
CA LYS A 71 5.38 -5.92 9.37
C LYS A 71 5.73 -6.21 7.91
N ASN A 72 6.29 -5.25 7.17
CA ASN A 72 6.55 -5.37 5.73
C ASN A 72 5.33 -5.94 4.97
N THR A 73 4.14 -5.43 5.27
CA THR A 73 2.89 -5.98 4.75
C THR A 73 1.95 -4.86 4.34
N VAL A 74 1.29 -5.03 3.19
CA VAL A 74 0.14 -4.25 2.78
C VAL A 74 -1.12 -5.06 3.03
N ILE A 75 -2.08 -4.50 3.76
CA ILE A 75 -3.37 -5.10 4.03
C ILE A 75 -4.42 -4.37 3.20
N PHE A 76 -5.22 -5.11 2.42
CA PHE A 76 -6.25 -4.56 1.55
C PHE A 76 -7.64 -4.82 2.13
N TYR A 77 -8.50 -3.81 2.05
CA TYR A 77 -9.87 -3.84 2.53
C TYR A 77 -10.85 -3.58 1.39
N GLY A 78 -11.91 -4.39 1.34
CA GLY A 78 -13.02 -4.22 0.42
C GLY A 78 -13.84 -2.96 0.72
N SER A 79 -14.82 -2.68 -0.14
CA SER A 79 -15.72 -1.53 0.01
C SER A 79 -16.64 -1.61 1.22
N ASP A 80 -16.78 -2.81 1.78
CA ASP A 80 -17.47 -3.12 3.03
C ASP A 80 -16.61 -2.87 4.28
N GLY A 81 -15.33 -2.50 4.10
CA GLY A 81 -14.37 -2.34 5.18
C GLY A 81 -13.80 -3.66 5.73
N ILE A 82 -14.10 -4.80 5.10
CA ILE A 82 -13.60 -6.10 5.52
C ILE A 82 -12.23 -6.36 4.86
N ARG A 83 -11.30 -6.92 5.63
CA ARG A 83 -9.98 -7.32 5.11
C ARG A 83 -10.17 -8.40 4.05
N SER A 84 -9.75 -8.09 2.83
CA SER A 84 -9.83 -9.03 1.70
C SER A 84 -8.57 -9.88 1.61
N GLU A 85 -7.40 -9.25 1.65
CA GLU A 85 -6.13 -9.95 1.44
C GLU A 85 -4.93 -9.18 2.00
N SER A 86 -3.73 -9.73 1.85
CA SER A 86 -2.49 -9.05 2.21
C SER A 86 -1.34 -9.44 1.30
N LEU A 87 -0.44 -8.50 1.08
CA LEU A 87 0.76 -8.65 0.26
C LEU A 87 1.98 -8.36 1.12
N HIS A 88 2.97 -9.25 1.12
CA HIS A 88 4.25 -8.99 1.75
C HIS A 88 5.09 -8.07 0.86
N VAL A 89 5.51 -6.93 1.40
CA VAL A 89 6.27 -5.89 0.68
C VAL A 89 7.30 -5.28 1.62
N MET A 90 8.56 -5.29 1.21
CA MET A 90 9.58 -4.47 1.85
C MET A 90 9.69 -3.14 1.14
N VAL A 91 9.33 -2.07 1.82
CA VAL A 91 9.40 -0.71 1.29
C VAL A 91 10.69 -0.09 1.78
N LYS A 92 11.42 0.57 0.87
CA LYS A 92 12.47 1.50 1.29
C LYS A 92 11.77 2.71 1.88
N GLU A 93 11.98 2.96 3.18
CA GLU A 93 11.42 4.13 3.86
C GLU A 93 11.64 5.38 3.01
N PRO A 94 10.61 6.24 2.84
CA PRO A 94 10.80 7.52 2.20
C PRO A 94 11.82 8.28 3.05
N THR A 95 13.02 8.48 2.51
CA THR A 95 14.04 9.30 3.15
C THR A 95 13.41 10.66 3.42
N ALA A 96 13.13 10.94 4.70
CA ALA A 96 12.70 12.26 5.11
C ALA A 96 13.76 13.25 4.62
N VAL A 97 13.37 14.15 3.73
CA VAL A 97 14.22 15.29 3.39
C VAL A 97 14.21 16.17 4.64
N SER A 98 15.23 16.00 5.48
CA SER A 98 15.56 16.96 6.51
C SER A 98 15.93 18.27 5.80
N ALA A 99 15.06 19.28 5.92
CA ALA A 99 15.38 20.65 5.57
C ALA A 99 16.10 21.33 6.75
#